data_AF-A0A0P8AH65-F1
#
_entry.id   AF-A0A0P8AH65-F1
#
_cell.length_a   1.000
_cell.length_b   1.000
_cell.length_c   1.000
_cell.angle_alpha   90.00
_cell.angle_beta   90.00
_cell.angle_gamma   90.00
#
_symmetry.space_group_name_H-M   'P 1'
#
loop_
_entity.id
_entity.type
_entity.pdbx_description
1 polymer ?
#
loop_
_entity_poly.entity_id
_entity_poly.type
_entity_poly.pdbx_seq_one_letter_code
_entity_poly.pdbx_strand_id
1 'polypeptide(L)'
;MSIDPYKIKFSNWRPSTAKEIKAFYKETFPGTWNTLPDYLKKSSPIEYAFAFLRPIRTISLLEKDFVRRGNRRYSLEDLRNLLLDFKKYDSSEDIIIENSQIAGFYFSLKTNNGWLLAFDIDSKDVAMAGLCEHHPGIKPDADDKEIAAWRHMISGIPPVHPKESGSYLYCFNCIQIAVNKAFETRKILIQWGFAPENIHVYYSGQGVHIHVLEDEAWQYQKETRSFIIKMLNNAGIPLDSKVTADERRVLRFTGSLHAGVNRKVQEINRSSDLEKILYKPNW
;
A
#
# COMPACT_ATOMS: atom_id res chain seq x y z
N MET A 1 8.86 -3.11 -20.28
CA MET A 1 9.96 -4.05 -19.97
C MET A 1 9.42 -5.06 -18.98
N SER A 2 9.66 -6.35 -19.25
CA SER A 2 9.36 -7.45 -18.32
C SER A 2 10.53 -7.55 -17.34
N ILE A 3 10.25 -7.73 -16.04
CA ILE A 3 11.30 -7.99 -15.05
C ILE A 3 11.75 -9.42 -15.25
N ASP A 4 13.05 -9.61 -15.46
CA ASP A 4 13.64 -10.95 -15.49
C ASP A 4 13.67 -11.53 -14.06
N PRO A 5 12.79 -12.50 -13.72
CA PRO A 5 12.74 -13.02 -12.36
C PRO A 5 14.01 -13.79 -12.00
N TYR A 6 14.76 -14.32 -12.98
CA TYR A 6 16.02 -15.04 -12.76
C TYR A 6 17.19 -14.11 -12.43
N LYS A 7 17.07 -12.81 -12.71
CA LYS A 7 18.02 -11.80 -12.21
C LYS A 7 17.80 -11.51 -10.73
N ILE A 8 16.62 -11.82 -10.18
CA ILE A 8 16.34 -11.66 -8.76
C ILE A 8 16.77 -12.95 -8.06
N LYS A 9 18.08 -13.22 -8.15
CA LYS A 9 18.74 -14.48 -7.72
C LYS A 9 18.61 -14.76 -6.22
N PHE A 10 18.36 -13.72 -5.43
CA PHE A 10 18.10 -13.77 -3.99
C PHE A 10 17.04 -12.73 -3.67
N SER A 11 15.76 -13.07 -3.83
CA SER A 11 14.73 -12.17 -3.34
C SER A 11 14.72 -12.26 -1.81
N ASN A 12 15.16 -11.21 -1.12
CA ASN A 12 14.80 -10.96 0.29
C ASN A 12 13.30 -10.55 0.37
N TRP A 13 12.47 -11.14 -0.49
CA TRP A 13 11.05 -10.91 -0.59
C TRP A 13 10.36 -11.89 0.33
N ARG A 14 10.14 -11.43 1.56
CA ARG A 14 9.58 -12.25 2.63
C ARG A 14 8.94 -11.34 3.68
N PRO A 15 8.13 -11.91 4.58
CA PRO A 15 7.77 -11.22 5.79
C PRO A 15 9.00 -10.77 6.59
N SER A 16 8.87 -9.61 7.23
CA SER A 16 9.88 -9.06 8.14
C SER A 16 9.72 -9.70 9.51
N THR A 17 10.84 -10.01 10.15
CA THR A 17 10.86 -10.44 11.55
C THR A 17 10.56 -9.25 12.48
N ALA A 18 10.13 -9.53 13.72
CA ALA A 18 9.90 -8.47 14.71
C ALA A 18 11.17 -7.63 14.97
N LYS A 19 12.36 -8.25 14.96
CA LYS A 19 13.65 -7.56 15.12
C LYS A 19 13.90 -6.56 13.98
N GLU A 20 13.63 -6.97 12.74
CA GLU A 20 13.78 -6.12 11.56
C GLU A 20 12.81 -4.94 11.56
N ILE A 21 11.55 -5.19 11.94
CA ILE A 21 10.56 -4.11 12.05
C ILE A 21 11.01 -3.07 13.09
N LYS A 22 11.48 -3.52 14.26
CA LYS A 22 12.01 -2.62 15.30
C LYS A 22 13.23 -1.85 14.83
N ALA A 23 14.18 -2.52 14.16
CA ALA A 23 15.37 -1.87 13.61
C ALA A 23 14.97 -0.78 12.60
N PHE A 24 14.08 -1.08 11.65
CA PHE A 24 13.58 -0.11 10.68
C PHE A 24 13.01 1.15 11.34
N TYR A 25 12.09 0.98 12.31
CA TYR A 25 11.43 2.12 12.93
C TYR A 25 12.35 2.89 13.90
N LYS A 26 13.40 2.25 14.41
CA LYS A 26 14.41 2.89 15.27
C LYS A 26 15.44 3.66 14.45
N GLU A 27 15.91 3.10 13.35
CA GLU A 27 17.13 3.56 12.66
C GLU A 27 16.80 4.25 11.33
N THR A 28 15.90 3.69 10.52
CA THR A 28 15.63 4.19 9.16
C THR A 28 14.45 5.16 9.10
N PHE A 29 13.34 4.85 9.77
CA PHE A 29 12.12 5.65 9.71
C PHE A 29 12.32 7.12 10.14
N PRO A 30 13.10 7.46 11.20
CA PRO A 30 13.32 8.86 11.58
C PRO A 30 13.93 9.71 10.46
N GLY A 31 14.83 9.13 9.66
CA GLY A 31 15.43 9.82 8.50
C GLY A 31 14.43 10.10 7.38
N THR A 32 13.30 9.39 7.32
CA THR A 32 12.27 9.60 6.29
C THR A 32 11.45 10.86 6.51
N TRP A 33 11.38 11.38 7.73
CA TRP A 33 10.51 12.51 8.06
C TRP A 33 10.82 13.76 7.25
N ASN A 34 12.11 14.04 7.07
CA ASN A 34 12.58 15.19 6.32
C ASN A 34 12.24 15.10 4.83
N THR A 35 12.02 13.89 4.32
CA THR A 35 11.68 13.63 2.92
C THR A 35 10.20 13.30 2.70
N LEU A 36 9.36 13.34 3.74
CA LEU A 36 7.93 13.17 3.56
C LEU A 36 7.34 14.33 2.75
N PRO A 37 6.22 14.09 2.05
CA PRO A 37 5.37 15.16 1.57
C PRO A 37 4.83 16.02 2.72
N ASP A 38 4.70 17.32 2.51
CA ASP A 38 4.27 18.26 3.56
C ASP A 38 2.88 17.95 4.14
N TYR A 39 1.97 17.40 3.33
CA TYR A 39 0.65 17.01 3.81
C TYR A 39 0.68 15.87 4.82
N LEU A 40 1.75 15.07 4.89
CA LEU A 40 1.94 14.05 5.92
C LEU A 40 2.69 14.58 7.16
N LYS A 41 3.44 15.68 7.03
CA LYS A 41 4.18 16.31 8.14
C LYS A 41 3.28 17.21 8.99
N LYS A 42 2.46 18.03 8.32
CA LYS A 42 1.39 18.78 8.97
C LYS A 42 0.44 17.72 9.51
N SER A 43 -0.15 17.90 10.70
CA SER A 43 -1.15 16.98 11.27
C SER A 43 -2.44 16.97 10.45
N SER A 44 -2.33 16.72 9.15
CA SER A 44 -3.35 16.78 8.14
C SER A 44 -4.17 15.50 8.14
N PRO A 45 -3.57 14.28 8.17
CA PRO A 45 -4.36 13.08 8.37
C PRO A 45 -5.07 13.15 9.71
N ILE A 46 -6.39 13.02 9.68
CA ILE A 46 -7.20 13.09 10.91
C ILE A 46 -7.09 11.82 11.76
N GLU A 47 -6.54 10.76 11.15
CA GLU A 47 -6.49 9.43 11.74
C GLU A 47 -5.34 8.60 11.14
N TYR A 48 -4.74 7.77 11.99
CA TYR A 48 -3.76 6.76 11.65
C TYR A 48 -4.30 5.37 11.95
N ALA A 49 -3.86 4.37 11.18
CA ALA A 49 -4.21 2.97 11.42
C ALA A 49 -2.98 2.07 11.48
N PHE A 50 -3.07 1.03 12.30
CA PHE A 50 -1.97 0.13 12.61
C PHE A 50 -2.44 -1.32 12.46
N ALA A 51 -1.77 -2.07 11.60
CA ALA A 51 -1.94 -3.52 11.45
C ALA A 51 -0.83 -4.25 12.19
N PHE A 52 -1.17 -5.35 12.85
CA PHE A 52 -0.25 -6.10 13.71
C PHE A 52 0.17 -7.42 13.06
N LEU A 53 1.33 -7.96 13.44
CA LEU A 53 1.80 -9.26 12.94
C LEU A 53 0.90 -10.43 13.33
N ARG A 54 0.11 -10.27 14.40
CA ARG A 54 -0.84 -11.27 14.89
C ARG A 54 -2.23 -10.64 15.03
N PRO A 55 -3.31 -11.44 14.97
CA PRO A 55 -4.67 -10.94 15.15
C PRO A 55 -4.84 -10.13 16.44
N ILE A 56 -5.63 -9.08 16.35
CA ILE A 56 -5.98 -8.20 17.47
C ILE A 56 -7.32 -8.68 18.01
N ARG A 57 -7.42 -8.87 19.33
CA ARG A 57 -8.69 -9.15 19.99
C ARG A 57 -9.13 -7.94 20.79
N THR A 58 -10.37 -7.50 20.59
CA THR A 58 -10.98 -6.52 21.51
C THR A 58 -11.33 -7.20 22.84
N ILE A 59 -11.63 -6.42 23.88
CA ILE A 59 -12.21 -6.96 25.12
C ILE A 59 -13.52 -7.73 24.83
N SER A 60 -14.26 -7.32 23.79
CA SER A 60 -15.44 -8.03 23.28
C SER A 60 -15.14 -9.26 22.41
N LEU A 61 -13.88 -9.72 22.36
CA LEU A 61 -13.40 -10.88 21.59
C LEU A 61 -13.65 -10.82 20.07
N LEU A 62 -13.84 -9.62 19.51
CA LEU A 62 -13.93 -9.43 18.06
C LEU A 62 -12.53 -9.30 17.47
N GLU A 63 -12.25 -10.08 16.43
CA GLU A 63 -11.01 -9.94 15.66
C GLU A 63 -11.08 -8.68 14.79
N LYS A 64 -9.97 -7.91 14.76
CA LYS A 64 -9.83 -6.72 13.92
C LYS A 64 -8.52 -6.76 13.15
N ASP A 65 -8.60 -6.37 11.87
CA ASP A 65 -7.43 -6.25 10.99
C ASP A 65 -6.55 -5.03 11.33
N PHE A 66 -7.16 -3.98 11.89
CA PHE A 66 -6.50 -2.71 12.21
C PHE A 66 -6.99 -2.12 13.53
N VAL A 67 -6.09 -1.42 14.22
CA VAL A 67 -6.43 -0.42 15.22
C VAL A 67 -6.35 0.95 14.58
N ARG A 68 -7.42 1.74 14.66
CA ARG A 68 -7.49 3.11 14.16
C ARG A 68 -7.43 4.09 15.33
N ARG A 69 -6.72 5.20 15.14
CA ARG A 69 -6.54 6.28 16.13
C ARG A 69 -6.68 7.63 15.45
N GLY A 70 -7.75 8.34 15.78
CA GLY A 70 -8.03 9.69 15.29
C GLY A 70 -8.17 10.69 16.43
N ASN A 71 -8.41 11.95 16.09
CA ASN A 71 -8.71 13.04 17.02
C ASN A 71 -7.57 13.45 17.99
N ARG A 72 -6.34 13.01 17.70
CA ARG A 72 -5.12 13.47 18.40
C ARG A 72 -4.07 13.89 17.38
N ARG A 73 -3.35 14.97 17.68
CA ARG A 73 -2.13 15.33 16.93
C ARG A 73 -1.00 14.43 17.39
N TYR A 74 -0.40 13.72 16.44
CA TYR A 74 0.80 12.93 16.67
C TYR A 74 2.01 13.65 16.07
N SER A 75 3.06 13.83 16.87
CA SER A 75 4.39 14.15 16.34
C SER A 75 5.01 12.91 15.68
N LEU A 76 6.09 13.08 14.91
CA LEU A 76 6.88 11.95 14.41
C LEU A 76 7.33 11.04 15.55
N GLU A 77 7.76 11.62 16.67
CA GLU A 77 8.25 10.86 17.81
C GLU A 77 7.13 10.04 18.46
N ASP A 78 5.91 10.59 18.56
CA ASP A 78 4.75 9.84 19.04
C ASP A 78 4.44 8.66 18.11
N LEU A 79 4.42 8.88 16.80
CA LEU A 79 4.19 7.83 15.81
C LEU A 79 5.28 6.76 15.88
N ARG A 80 6.55 7.17 15.98
CA ARG A 80 7.69 6.24 16.13
C ARG A 80 7.55 5.39 17.38
N ASN A 81 7.20 6.01 18.51
CA ASN A 81 7.03 5.30 19.77
C ASN A 81 5.88 4.30 19.71
N LEU A 82 4.75 4.66 19.10
CA LEU A 82 3.66 3.72 18.81
C LEU A 82 4.13 2.54 17.95
N LEU A 83 4.93 2.80 16.91
CA LEU A 83 5.45 1.77 15.98
C LEU A 83 6.45 0.82 16.65
N LEU A 84 7.20 1.29 17.64
CA LEU A 84 8.17 0.50 18.40
C LEU A 84 7.52 -0.33 19.51
N ASP A 85 6.55 0.26 20.22
CA ASP A 85 5.85 -0.40 21.33
C ASP A 85 4.43 0.15 21.51
N PHE A 86 3.51 -0.32 20.67
CA PHE A 86 2.15 0.19 20.66
C PHE A 86 1.46 0.10 22.02
N LYS A 87 1.61 -1.03 22.73
CA LYS A 87 0.96 -1.27 24.03
C LYS A 87 1.43 -0.28 25.10
N LYS A 88 2.69 0.15 25.05
CA LYS A 88 3.24 1.11 26.01
C LYS A 88 2.78 2.54 25.75
N TYR A 89 2.64 2.92 24.48
CA TYR A 89 2.41 4.32 24.08
C TYR A 89 0.97 4.63 23.68
N ASP A 90 0.14 3.60 23.46
CA ASP A 90 -1.29 3.74 23.27
C ASP A 90 -2.01 3.56 24.60
N SER A 91 -2.71 4.60 25.05
CA SER A 91 -3.38 4.63 26.36
C SER A 91 -4.76 3.93 26.37
N SER A 92 -5.10 3.18 25.32
CA SER A 92 -6.41 2.53 25.19
C SER A 92 -6.43 1.22 25.97
N GLU A 93 -7.32 1.12 26.95
CA GLU A 93 -7.51 -0.12 27.71
C GLU A 93 -8.36 -1.15 26.96
N ASP A 94 -9.11 -0.73 25.92
CA ASP A 94 -10.14 -1.53 25.21
C ASP A 94 -9.64 -2.67 24.30
N ILE A 95 -8.32 -2.91 24.23
CA ILE A 95 -7.73 -3.84 23.25
C ILE A 95 -6.71 -4.76 23.93
N ILE A 96 -6.88 -6.06 23.72
CA ILE A 96 -5.91 -7.07 24.17
C ILE A 96 -4.98 -7.36 23.00
N ILE A 97 -3.71 -7.00 23.17
CA ILE A 97 -2.67 -7.21 22.16
C ILE A 97 -1.64 -8.19 22.72
N GLU A 98 -1.70 -9.44 22.29
CA GLU A 98 -0.77 -10.51 22.69
C GLU A 98 0.63 -10.31 22.08
N ASN A 99 0.74 -9.58 20.96
CA ASN A 99 2.01 -9.15 20.36
C ASN A 99 1.84 -7.79 19.65
N SER A 100 2.40 -6.73 20.24
CA SER A 100 2.22 -5.33 19.81
C SER A 100 3.05 -4.93 18.58
N GLN A 101 3.72 -5.87 17.92
CA GLN A 101 4.53 -5.52 16.76
C GLN A 101 3.68 -5.14 15.55
N ILE A 102 3.82 -3.90 15.12
CA ILE A 102 3.11 -3.34 13.97
C ILE A 102 3.74 -3.80 12.65
N ALA A 103 2.96 -4.52 11.85
CA ALA A 103 3.31 -5.00 10.51
C ALA A 103 2.96 -3.99 9.41
N GLY A 104 2.04 -3.05 9.68
CA GLY A 104 1.65 -2.04 8.73
C GLY A 104 1.20 -0.75 9.40
N PHE A 105 1.65 0.38 8.85
CA PHE A 105 1.30 1.70 9.30
C PHE A 105 0.60 2.45 8.17
N TYR A 106 -0.53 3.08 8.47
CA TYR A 106 -1.43 3.67 7.49
C TYR A 106 -1.94 5.03 7.97
N PHE A 107 -2.35 5.88 7.02
CA PHE A 107 -3.01 7.16 7.29
C PHE A 107 -4.35 7.22 6.56
N SER A 108 -5.31 7.93 7.14
CA SER A 108 -6.60 8.20 6.49
C SER A 108 -6.44 9.13 5.30
N LEU A 109 -7.16 8.84 4.21
CA LEU A 109 -7.28 9.75 3.08
C LEU A 109 -8.09 11.00 3.44
N LYS A 110 -8.94 10.94 4.47
CA LYS A 110 -9.56 12.14 5.04
C LYS A 110 -8.53 12.95 5.82
N THR A 111 -8.47 14.23 5.50
CA THR A 111 -7.60 15.21 6.13
C THR A 111 -8.41 16.38 6.70
N ASN A 112 -7.76 17.25 7.47
CA ASN A 112 -8.38 18.50 7.92
C ASN A 112 -8.75 19.44 6.76
N ASN A 113 -8.11 19.31 5.60
CA ASN A 113 -8.29 20.19 4.46
C ASN A 113 -9.14 19.58 3.34
N GLY A 114 -9.76 18.42 3.57
CA GLY A 114 -10.54 17.71 2.57
C GLY A 114 -10.13 16.25 2.49
N TRP A 115 -10.42 15.62 1.36
CA TRP A 115 -10.17 14.20 1.14
C TRP A 115 -9.08 14.06 0.08
N LEU A 116 -7.90 13.53 0.43
CA LEU A 116 -6.84 13.30 -0.55
C LEU A 116 -7.37 12.51 -1.75
N LEU A 117 -7.16 13.03 -2.96
CA LEU A 117 -7.41 12.25 -4.18
C LEU A 117 -6.26 11.27 -4.36
N ALA A 118 -6.55 9.98 -4.15
CA ALA A 118 -5.58 8.91 -4.28
C ALA A 118 -6.16 7.72 -5.05
N PHE A 119 -5.26 7.00 -5.71
CA PHE A 119 -5.55 5.80 -6.47
C PHE A 119 -4.62 4.67 -6.01
N ASP A 120 -5.11 3.44 -6.01
CA ASP A 120 -4.33 2.26 -5.67
C ASP A 120 -4.43 1.24 -6.82
N ILE A 121 -3.26 0.76 -7.24
CA ILE A 121 -3.11 -0.31 -8.22
C ILE A 121 -2.35 -1.43 -7.52
N ASP A 122 -3.09 -2.43 -7.05
CA ASP A 122 -2.52 -3.61 -6.40
C ASP A 122 -2.09 -4.63 -7.47
N SER A 123 -0.93 -5.26 -7.28
CA SER A 123 -0.44 -6.30 -8.19
C SER A 123 -1.35 -7.53 -8.23
N LYS A 124 -2.13 -7.77 -7.16
CA LYS A 124 -3.16 -8.81 -7.16
C LYS A 124 -4.28 -8.49 -8.16
N ASP A 125 -4.67 -7.22 -8.29
CA ASP A 125 -5.74 -6.78 -9.18
C ASP A 125 -5.25 -6.80 -10.64
N VAL A 126 -3.97 -6.50 -10.86
CA VAL A 126 -3.29 -6.73 -12.14
C VAL A 126 -3.30 -8.22 -12.53
N ALA A 127 -2.98 -9.11 -11.59
CA ALA A 127 -3.00 -10.55 -11.81
C ALA A 127 -4.43 -11.06 -12.10
N MET A 128 -5.41 -10.60 -11.32
CA MET A 128 -6.83 -10.92 -11.49
C MET A 128 -7.40 -10.41 -12.81
N ALA A 129 -6.96 -9.24 -13.28
CA ALA A 129 -7.36 -8.70 -14.57
C ALA A 129 -6.70 -9.40 -15.77
N GLY A 130 -5.80 -10.36 -15.56
CA GLY A 130 -5.13 -11.09 -16.63
C GLY A 130 -4.16 -10.24 -17.45
N LEU A 131 -3.70 -9.12 -16.90
CA LEU A 131 -2.81 -8.19 -17.61
C LEU A 131 -1.35 -8.67 -17.66
N CYS A 132 -1.02 -9.68 -16.87
CA CYS A 132 0.30 -10.28 -16.80
C CYS A 132 0.32 -11.60 -17.57
N GLU A 133 1.29 -11.81 -18.46
CA GLU A 133 1.40 -13.05 -19.26
C GLU A 133 1.48 -14.34 -18.41
N HIS A 134 1.98 -14.25 -17.18
CA HIS A 134 2.04 -15.37 -16.24
C HIS A 134 0.73 -15.65 -15.48
N HIS A 135 -0.28 -14.78 -15.61
CA HIS A 135 -1.55 -14.89 -14.90
C HIS A 135 -2.70 -14.76 -15.89
N PRO A 136 -3.49 -15.84 -16.12
CA PRO A 136 -4.58 -15.80 -17.10
C PRO A 136 -5.76 -14.89 -16.70
N GLY A 137 -5.71 -14.29 -15.50
CA GLY A 137 -6.81 -13.54 -14.93
C GLY A 137 -7.91 -14.44 -14.38
N ILE A 138 -8.89 -13.81 -13.76
CA ILE A 138 -10.17 -14.43 -13.40
C ILE A 138 -11.10 -14.23 -14.60
N LYS A 139 -11.86 -15.28 -14.95
CA LYS A 139 -12.87 -15.15 -16.00
C LYS A 139 -13.91 -14.09 -15.59
N PRO A 140 -14.40 -13.24 -16.51
CA PRO A 140 -15.37 -12.19 -16.17
C PRO A 140 -16.65 -12.70 -15.49
N ASP A 141 -17.01 -13.97 -15.72
CA ASP A 141 -18.18 -14.67 -15.20
C ASP A 141 -17.87 -15.65 -14.06
N ALA A 142 -16.65 -15.62 -13.51
CA ALA A 142 -16.24 -16.56 -12.47
C ALA A 142 -17.09 -16.43 -11.20
N ASP A 143 -17.55 -17.57 -10.68
CA ASP A 143 -18.26 -17.62 -9.41
C ASP A 143 -17.30 -17.53 -8.18
N ASP A 144 -17.85 -17.37 -6.98
CA ASP A 144 -17.06 -17.26 -5.75
C ASP A 144 -16.15 -18.48 -5.50
N LYS A 145 -16.56 -19.66 -5.97
CA LYS A 145 -15.80 -20.90 -5.82
C LYS A 145 -14.64 -20.94 -6.82
N GLU A 146 -14.85 -20.47 -8.05
CA GLU A 146 -13.81 -20.29 -9.07
C GLU A 146 -12.82 -19.21 -8.66
N ILE A 147 -13.27 -18.10 -8.06
CA ILE A 147 -12.40 -17.08 -7.46
C ILE A 147 -11.58 -17.67 -6.32
N ALA A 148 -12.20 -18.45 -5.42
CA ALA A 148 -11.48 -19.12 -4.34
C ALA A 148 -10.47 -20.16 -4.87
N ALA A 149 -10.86 -20.97 -5.87
CA ALA A 149 -9.99 -21.93 -6.52
C ALA A 149 -8.81 -21.24 -7.23
N TRP A 150 -9.04 -20.11 -7.90
CA TRP A 150 -7.99 -19.30 -8.51
C TRP A 150 -7.02 -18.76 -7.46
N ARG A 151 -7.53 -18.27 -6.32
CA ARG A 151 -6.69 -17.84 -5.19
C ARG A 151 -5.82 -18.98 -4.65
N HIS A 152 -6.33 -20.21 -4.66
CA HIS A 152 -5.55 -21.39 -4.30
C HIS A 152 -4.56 -21.81 -5.39
N MET A 153 -4.94 -21.75 -6.67
CA MET A 153 -4.10 -22.16 -7.81
C MET A 153 -2.83 -21.30 -7.99
N ILE A 154 -2.87 -20.04 -7.59
CA ILE A 154 -1.70 -19.14 -7.65
C ILE A 154 -0.78 -19.33 -6.43
N SER A 155 -1.14 -20.23 -5.51
CA SER A 155 -0.21 -20.74 -4.51
C SER A 155 0.80 -21.69 -5.16
N GLY A 156 1.83 -21.11 -5.77
CA GLY A 156 2.88 -21.88 -6.47
C GLY A 156 3.86 -21.05 -7.29
N ILE A 157 3.64 -19.74 -7.42
CA ILE A 157 4.55 -18.83 -8.11
C ILE A 157 4.97 -17.76 -7.11
N PRO A 158 6.00 -18.00 -6.26
CA PRO A 158 6.71 -16.86 -5.69
C PRO A 158 7.26 -16.03 -6.85
N PRO A 159 7.70 -14.80 -6.60
CA PRO A 159 8.73 -14.23 -7.41
C PRO A 159 10.10 -14.90 -7.08
N VAL A 160 10.10 -16.21 -7.40
CA VAL A 160 11.06 -17.31 -7.63
C VAL A 160 12.09 -17.71 -6.56
N HIS A 161 11.80 -18.79 -5.81
CA HIS A 161 12.52 -20.07 -5.95
C HIS A 161 11.67 -21.25 -5.43
N PRO A 162 11.56 -22.37 -6.19
CA PRO A 162 10.85 -23.58 -5.76
C PRO A 162 11.67 -24.26 -4.66
N LYS A 163 11.20 -24.14 -3.41
CA LYS A 163 11.33 -25.16 -2.35
C LYS A 163 10.59 -24.76 -1.06
N GLU A 164 10.24 -23.48 -0.86
CA GLU A 164 9.68 -23.05 0.45
C GLU A 164 8.65 -21.90 0.42
N SER A 165 7.88 -21.69 -0.65
CA SER A 165 6.93 -20.57 -0.70
C SER A 165 5.47 -20.99 -0.95
N GLY A 166 4.66 -20.95 0.11
CA GLY A 166 3.22 -20.81 -0.02
C GLY A 166 2.81 -19.36 -0.31
N SER A 167 1.77 -19.21 -1.15
CA SER A 167 0.72 -18.18 -1.06
C SER A 167 0.96 -16.70 -1.46
N TYR A 168 1.58 -16.36 -2.60
CA TYR A 168 1.43 -15.01 -3.19
C TYR A 168 0.60 -15.04 -4.48
N LEU A 169 -0.43 -14.19 -4.59
CA LEU A 169 -1.40 -14.15 -5.71
C LEU A 169 -0.91 -13.42 -6.97
N TYR A 170 0.35 -12.97 -7.01
CA TYR A 170 0.91 -12.16 -8.08
C TYR A 170 2.44 -12.36 -8.16
N CYS A 171 3.06 -11.94 -9.26
CA CYS A 171 4.52 -12.02 -9.46
C CYS A 171 5.18 -10.63 -9.61
N PHE A 172 6.51 -10.58 -9.74
CA PHE A 172 7.22 -9.31 -9.99
C PHE A 172 6.79 -8.60 -11.28
N ASN A 173 6.40 -9.35 -12.32
CA ASN A 173 5.84 -8.73 -13.53
C ASN A 173 4.50 -8.05 -13.26
N CYS A 174 3.67 -8.57 -12.36
CA CYS A 174 2.45 -7.87 -11.94
C CYS A 174 2.77 -6.54 -11.26
N ILE A 175 3.82 -6.49 -10.42
CA ILE A 175 4.28 -5.24 -9.78
C ILE A 175 4.80 -4.27 -10.84
N GLN A 176 5.57 -4.75 -11.82
CA GLN A 176 6.05 -3.90 -12.91
C GLN A 176 4.92 -3.33 -13.75
N ILE A 177 3.90 -4.13 -14.02
CA ILE A 177 2.69 -3.70 -14.74
C ILE A 177 1.92 -2.68 -13.88
N ALA A 178 1.74 -2.90 -12.58
CA ALA A 178 1.13 -1.93 -11.67
C ALA A 178 1.86 -0.58 -11.71
N VAL A 179 3.19 -0.59 -11.67
CA VAL A 179 4.03 0.62 -11.82
C VAL A 179 3.84 1.29 -13.18
N ASN A 180 3.85 0.53 -14.27
CA ASN A 180 3.62 1.09 -15.60
C ASN A 180 2.22 1.72 -15.72
N LYS A 181 1.20 1.05 -15.20
CA LYS A 181 -0.19 1.53 -15.14
C LYS A 181 -0.31 2.78 -14.27
N ALA A 182 0.46 2.91 -13.19
CA ALA A 182 0.48 4.13 -12.40
C ALA A 182 1.06 5.34 -13.16
N PHE A 183 2.13 5.14 -13.92
CA PHE A 183 2.67 6.20 -14.79
C PHE A 183 1.78 6.50 -16.00
N GLU A 184 1.02 5.52 -16.49
CA GLU A 184 -0.05 5.73 -17.48
C GLU A 184 -1.18 6.59 -16.89
N THR A 185 -1.67 6.25 -15.70
CA THR A 185 -2.64 7.08 -14.94
C THR A 185 -2.13 8.50 -14.75
N ARG A 186 -0.86 8.67 -14.35
CA ARG A 186 -0.25 10.02 -14.23
C ARG A 186 -0.31 10.80 -15.53
N LYS A 187 -0.04 10.17 -16.68
CA LYS A 187 -0.14 10.83 -18.00
C LYS A 187 -1.58 11.23 -18.32
N ILE A 188 -2.54 10.35 -18.05
CA ILE A 188 -3.97 10.62 -18.27
C ILE A 188 -4.43 11.80 -17.41
N LEU A 189 -4.06 11.83 -16.12
CA LEU A 189 -4.39 12.94 -15.22
C LEU A 189 -3.79 14.27 -15.73
N ILE A 190 -2.53 14.27 -16.20
CA ILE A 190 -1.93 15.47 -16.80
C ILE A 190 -2.74 15.94 -18.02
N GLN A 191 -3.18 15.02 -18.87
CA GLN A 191 -4.03 15.35 -20.03
C GLN A 191 -5.40 15.91 -19.63
N TRP A 192 -5.91 15.55 -18.45
CA TRP A 192 -7.14 16.10 -17.88
C TRP A 192 -6.94 17.44 -17.16
N GLY A 193 -5.70 17.95 -17.10
CA GLY A 193 -5.40 19.30 -16.60
C GLY A 193 -4.74 19.34 -15.22
N PHE A 194 -4.49 18.21 -14.58
CA PHE A 194 -3.79 18.18 -13.29
C PHE A 194 -2.31 18.53 -13.45
N ALA A 195 -1.77 19.34 -12.54
CA ALA A 195 -0.37 19.76 -12.58
C ALA A 195 0.59 18.56 -12.37
N PRO A 196 1.57 18.31 -13.27
CA PRO A 196 2.47 17.16 -13.16
C PRO A 196 3.21 17.07 -11.82
N GLU A 197 3.62 18.20 -11.25
CA GLU A 197 4.31 18.34 -9.96
C GLU A 197 3.44 17.97 -8.76
N ASN A 198 2.12 17.99 -8.91
CA ASN A 198 1.17 17.60 -7.86
C ASN A 198 0.79 16.12 -7.94
N ILE A 199 1.27 15.36 -8.93
CA ILE A 199 0.94 13.93 -9.09
C ILE A 199 2.15 13.08 -8.76
N HIS A 200 2.09 12.45 -7.59
CA HIS A 200 3.16 11.64 -7.03
C HIS A 200 2.81 10.15 -7.09
N VAL A 201 3.82 9.32 -7.37
CA VAL A 201 3.67 7.86 -7.51
C VAL A 201 4.52 7.18 -6.44
N TYR A 202 3.89 6.34 -5.61
CA TYR A 202 4.53 5.66 -4.50
C TYR A 202 4.44 4.15 -4.67
N TYR A 203 5.59 3.49 -4.70
CA TYR A 203 5.62 2.04 -4.55
C TYR A 203 5.14 1.67 -3.13
N SER A 204 4.09 0.85 -3.05
CA SER A 204 3.41 0.53 -1.78
C SER A 204 3.95 -0.73 -1.09
N GLY A 205 4.86 -1.47 -1.74
CA GLY A 205 5.32 -2.79 -1.34
C GLY A 205 4.78 -3.89 -2.25
N GLN A 206 3.48 -3.89 -2.55
CA GLN A 206 2.84 -4.94 -3.38
C GLN A 206 2.06 -4.35 -4.56
N GLY A 207 2.21 -3.06 -4.79
CA GLY A 207 1.49 -2.31 -5.82
C GLY A 207 1.98 -0.87 -5.79
N VAL A 208 1.10 0.04 -6.17
CA VAL A 208 1.45 1.45 -6.30
C VAL A 208 0.28 2.33 -5.90
N HIS A 209 0.57 3.34 -5.07
CA HIS A 209 -0.36 4.42 -4.81
C HIS A 209 -0.01 5.62 -5.68
N ILE A 210 -1.03 6.33 -6.16
CA ILE A 210 -0.87 7.63 -6.82
C ILE A 210 -1.58 8.65 -5.94
N HIS A 211 -0.89 9.73 -5.56
CA HIS A 211 -1.45 10.82 -4.77
C HIS A 211 -1.49 12.10 -5.61
N VAL A 212 -2.63 12.76 -5.65
CA VAL A 212 -2.83 14.06 -6.32
C VAL A 212 -2.92 15.13 -5.23
N LEU A 213 -1.96 16.05 -5.18
CA LEU A 213 -1.79 17.06 -4.14
C LEU A 213 -2.35 18.44 -4.52
N GLU A 214 -3.22 18.49 -5.51
CA GLU A 214 -3.93 19.70 -5.91
C GLU A 214 -5.14 19.91 -4.97
N ASP A 215 -5.17 21.04 -4.27
CA ASP A 215 -6.09 21.30 -3.15
C ASP A 215 -7.57 21.23 -3.59
N GLU A 216 -7.87 21.70 -4.81
CA GLU A 216 -9.20 21.65 -5.41
C GLU A 216 -9.69 20.21 -5.60
N ALA A 217 -8.79 19.30 -5.97
CA ALA A 217 -9.10 17.89 -6.16
C ALA A 217 -9.54 17.21 -4.85
N TRP A 218 -9.15 17.78 -3.70
CA TRP A 218 -9.50 17.22 -2.40
C TRP A 218 -10.94 17.52 -1.98
N GLN A 219 -11.59 18.46 -2.66
CA GLN A 219 -12.99 18.81 -2.44
C GLN A 219 -13.95 17.93 -3.26
N TYR A 220 -13.43 17.10 -4.17
CA TYR A 220 -14.25 16.18 -4.95
C TYR A 220 -15.02 15.21 -4.06
N GLN A 221 -16.33 15.14 -4.29
CA GLN A 221 -17.23 14.22 -3.62
C GLN A 221 -17.17 12.83 -4.26
N LYS A 222 -17.89 11.89 -3.64
CA LYS A 222 -17.91 10.48 -4.05
C LYS A 222 -18.32 10.31 -5.52
N GLU A 223 -19.25 11.12 -6.02
CA GLU A 223 -19.78 11.04 -7.38
C GLU A 223 -18.71 11.38 -8.40
N THR A 224 -17.99 12.49 -8.22
CA THR A 224 -16.87 12.90 -9.08
C THR A 224 -15.75 11.87 -9.06
N ARG A 225 -15.41 11.33 -7.89
CA ARG A 225 -14.39 10.27 -7.75
C ARG A 225 -14.81 8.99 -8.44
N SER A 226 -16.08 8.60 -8.32
CA SER A 226 -16.64 7.44 -9.01
C SER A 226 -16.59 7.60 -10.53
N PHE A 227 -16.85 8.82 -11.02
CA PHE A 227 -16.69 9.14 -12.44
C PHE A 227 -15.24 9.03 -12.91
N ILE A 228 -14.28 9.60 -12.16
CA ILE A 228 -12.84 9.48 -12.45
C ILE A 228 -12.40 8.01 -12.49
N ILE A 229 -12.80 7.20 -11.50
CA ILE A 229 -12.51 5.76 -11.44
C ILE A 229 -13.05 5.07 -12.69
N LYS A 230 -14.30 5.35 -13.09
CA LYS A 230 -14.90 4.76 -14.30
C LYS A 230 -14.10 5.12 -15.54
N MET A 231 -13.67 6.37 -15.68
CA MET A 231 -12.87 6.80 -16.83
C MET A 231 -11.50 6.10 -16.89
N LEU A 232 -10.82 5.96 -15.75
CA LEU A 232 -9.53 5.25 -15.68
C LEU A 232 -9.69 3.73 -15.90
N ASN A 233 -10.73 3.11 -15.35
CA ASN A 233 -11.04 1.70 -15.61
C ASN A 233 -11.34 1.45 -17.09
N ASN A 234 -12.10 2.35 -17.74
CA ASN A 234 -12.35 2.28 -19.19
C ASN A 234 -11.08 2.43 -20.03
N ALA A 235 -10.05 3.10 -19.51
CA ALA A 235 -8.72 3.15 -20.10
C ALA A 235 -7.84 1.91 -19.78
N GLY A 236 -8.41 0.89 -19.13
CA GLY A 236 -7.68 -0.34 -18.80
C GLY A 236 -6.72 -0.19 -17.62
N ILE A 237 -6.99 0.73 -16.69
CA ILE A 237 -6.26 0.83 -15.41
C ILE A 237 -6.97 -0.03 -14.35
N PRO A 238 -6.31 -1.02 -13.73
CA PRO A 238 -6.95 -1.90 -12.74
C PRO A 238 -6.92 -1.26 -11.35
N LEU A 239 -7.84 -0.33 -11.09
CA LEU A 239 -7.92 0.39 -9.81
C LEU A 239 -8.70 -0.37 -8.73
N ASP A 240 -8.23 -0.31 -7.47
CA ASP A 240 -9.12 -0.56 -6.32
C ASP A 240 -10.08 0.63 -6.17
N SER A 241 -11.28 0.48 -6.76
CA SER A 241 -12.32 1.51 -6.75
C SER A 241 -12.71 1.99 -5.34
N LYS A 242 -12.60 1.14 -4.32
CA LYS A 242 -12.96 1.53 -2.95
C LYS A 242 -11.95 2.52 -2.38
N VAL A 243 -10.68 2.46 -2.81
CA VAL A 243 -9.66 3.38 -2.30
C VAL A 243 -9.98 4.82 -2.68
N THR A 244 -10.36 5.03 -3.92
CA THR A 244 -10.60 6.39 -4.43
C THR A 244 -11.97 6.93 -4.01
N ALA A 245 -12.99 6.09 -3.81
CA ALA A 245 -14.38 6.51 -3.56
C ALA A 245 -14.87 6.35 -2.10
N ASP A 246 -14.06 5.85 -1.17
CA ASP A 246 -14.38 5.79 0.27
C ASP A 246 -13.52 6.79 1.08
N GLU A 247 -14.15 7.80 1.65
CA GLU A 247 -13.46 8.80 2.49
C GLU A 247 -12.84 8.21 3.76
N ARG A 248 -13.32 7.03 4.20
CA ARG A 248 -12.80 6.35 5.38
C ARG A 248 -11.61 5.45 5.06
N ARG A 249 -11.18 5.37 3.79
CA ARG A 249 -10.06 4.53 3.40
C ARG A 249 -8.76 5.04 4.03
N VAL A 250 -7.91 4.08 4.39
CA VAL A 250 -6.53 4.33 4.77
C VAL A 250 -5.57 3.80 3.70
N LEU A 251 -4.45 4.49 3.49
CA LEU A 251 -3.35 4.01 2.67
C LEU A 251 -2.09 3.85 3.50
N ARG A 252 -1.21 2.95 3.05
CA ARG A 252 0.06 2.71 3.74
C ARG A 252 0.89 4.01 3.77
N PHE A 253 1.41 4.33 4.95
CA PHE A 253 2.12 5.58 5.19
C PHE A 253 3.41 5.66 4.36
N THR A 254 3.60 6.77 3.65
CA THR A 254 4.81 7.02 2.87
C THR A 254 6.04 6.95 3.77
N GLY A 255 7.07 6.22 3.37
CA GLY A 255 8.27 6.04 4.19
C GLY A 255 8.17 4.95 5.25
N SER A 256 7.01 4.32 5.47
CA SER A 256 6.87 3.20 6.41
C SER A 256 7.33 1.87 5.82
N LEU A 257 7.38 0.81 6.64
CA LEU A 257 7.68 -0.55 6.20
C LEU A 257 6.39 -1.29 5.81
N HIS A 258 6.39 -1.97 4.66
CA HIS A 258 5.46 -3.05 4.35
C HIS A 258 6.05 -4.35 4.88
N ALA A 259 5.72 -4.73 6.12
CA ALA A 259 6.38 -5.86 6.77
C ALA A 259 6.16 -7.19 6.03
N GLY A 260 5.01 -7.40 5.39
CA GLY A 260 4.70 -8.64 4.67
C GLY A 260 5.61 -8.97 3.47
N VAL A 261 6.37 -7.99 2.96
CA VAL A 261 7.33 -8.18 1.86
C VAL A 261 8.71 -7.56 2.14
N ASN A 262 8.93 -7.03 3.34
CA ASN A 262 10.17 -6.39 3.76
C ASN A 262 10.61 -5.28 2.80
N ARG A 263 9.69 -4.36 2.47
CA ARG A 263 9.99 -3.22 1.58
C ARG A 263 9.48 -1.91 2.16
N LYS A 264 10.26 -0.86 2.00
CA LYS A 264 9.88 0.50 2.37
C LYS A 264 8.94 1.09 1.32
N VAL A 265 7.87 1.72 1.77
CA VAL A 265 7.00 2.55 0.93
C VAL A 265 7.77 3.79 0.53
N GLN A 266 7.91 4.05 -0.76
CA GLN A 266 8.67 5.20 -1.22
C GLN A 266 8.18 5.73 -2.55
N GLU A 267 8.44 7.00 -2.78
CA GLU A 267 8.18 7.64 -4.06
C GLU A 267 9.09 7.05 -5.15
N ILE A 268 8.53 6.94 -6.35
CA ILE A 268 9.24 6.55 -7.57
C ILE A 268 8.93 7.57 -8.67
N ASN A 269 9.93 7.91 -9.47
CA ASN A 269 9.81 8.96 -10.48
C ASN A 269 9.69 8.40 -11.90
N ARG A 270 10.06 7.12 -12.08
CA ARG A 270 9.98 6.41 -13.35
C ARG A 270 9.87 4.91 -13.12
N SER A 271 9.31 4.17 -14.08
CA SER A 271 9.12 2.72 -13.96
C SER A 271 10.41 1.94 -13.68
N SER A 272 11.54 2.39 -14.21
CA SER A 272 12.85 1.75 -14.02
C SER A 272 13.38 1.83 -12.58
N ASP A 273 12.79 2.67 -11.72
CA ASP A 273 13.19 2.74 -10.31
C ASP A 273 12.83 1.44 -9.56
N LEU A 274 11.82 0.70 -10.03
CA LEU A 274 11.36 -0.54 -9.40
C LEU A 274 12.46 -1.61 -9.33
N GLU A 275 13.26 -1.76 -10.39
CA GLU A 275 14.32 -2.78 -10.42
C GLU A 275 15.24 -2.64 -9.20
N LYS A 276 15.70 -1.41 -8.90
CA LYS A 276 16.56 -1.10 -7.75
C LYS A 276 15.91 -1.47 -6.41
N ILE A 277 14.59 -1.34 -6.30
CA ILE A 277 13.81 -1.63 -5.09
C ILE A 277 13.62 -3.13 -4.88
N LEU A 278 13.47 -3.89 -5.96
CA LEU A 278 13.21 -5.32 -5.86
C LEU A 278 14.47 -6.12 -5.50
N TYR A 279 15.65 -5.71 -5.97
CA TYR A 279 16.91 -6.42 -5.74
C TYR A 279 17.32 -6.56 -4.28
N LYS A 280 17.03 -5.58 -3.43
CA LYS A 280 17.35 -5.64 -1.99
C LYS A 280 16.41 -4.76 -1.17
N PRO A 281 16.22 -5.06 0.13
CA PRO A 281 15.60 -4.10 1.04
C PRO A 281 16.32 -2.77 0.93
N ASN A 282 15.54 -1.71 0.76
CA ASN A 282 15.99 -0.35 0.46
C ASN A 282 16.02 0.54 1.72
N TRP A 283 16.27 -0.06 2.88
CA TRP A 283 16.17 0.59 4.18
C TRP A 283 17.17 0.05 5.19
#